data_AF-A0A2E8Z2P5-F1
#
_entry.id   AF-A0A2E8Z2P5-F1
#
_cell.length_a   1.000
_cell.length_b   1.000
_cell.length_c   1.000
_cell.angle_alpha   90.00
_cell.angle_beta   90.00
_cell.angle_gamma   90.00
#
_symmetry.space_group_name_H-M   'P 1'
#
loop_
_entity.id
_entity.type
_entity.pdbx_description
1 polymer ?
#
loop_
_entity_poly.entity_id
_entity_poly.type
_entity_poly.pdbx_seq_one_letter_code
_entity_poly.pdbx_strand_id
1 'polypeptide(L)'
;MAEQRTRPDRLDPPRDNRRAIVRRPSFDADTFGVFAEQFARFMGTATFLVYMTVIVGVWILYNAVVPGTARFDAYPYIFLTLVLSLQASYAAPLILLAQNRQEQRDKVIAEQDRQANARAHADMEFLAREVASLRMALGEVATRDYVRSELRTLLAELDERADRADRADRADRADRSDGDDGR
;
A
#
# COMPACT_ATOMS: atom_id res chain seq x y z
N MET A 1 30.68 -30.09 35.87
CA MET A 1 30.33 -28.92 35.06
C MET A 1 30.19 -29.34 33.60
N ALA A 2 28.99 -29.20 33.05
CA ALA A 2 28.67 -28.90 31.64
C ALA A 2 27.24 -29.40 31.36
N GLU A 3 26.27 -28.51 31.58
CA GLU A 3 24.86 -28.69 31.24
C GLU A 3 24.68 -28.96 29.74
N GLN A 4 24.03 -30.08 29.41
CA GLN A 4 23.47 -30.30 28.08
C GLN A 4 22.15 -29.53 27.97
N ARG A 5 22.19 -28.38 27.29
CA ARG A 5 21.01 -27.60 26.88
C ARG A 5 20.11 -28.44 25.97
N THR A 6 18.94 -28.82 26.47
CA THR A 6 17.82 -29.34 25.68
C THR A 6 17.30 -28.26 24.72
N ARG A 7 17.30 -28.58 23.42
CA ARG A 7 16.73 -27.72 22.36
C ARG A 7 15.20 -27.80 22.42
N PRO A 8 14.46 -26.69 22.22
CA PRO A 8 13.01 -26.72 22.25
C PRO A 8 12.44 -27.40 21.00
N ASP A 9 11.36 -28.13 21.25
CA ASP A 9 10.54 -28.89 20.33
C ASP A 9 10.07 -28.00 19.16
N ARG A 10 10.51 -28.34 17.94
CA ARG A 10 10.06 -27.65 16.72
C ARG A 10 8.67 -28.17 16.39
N LEU A 11 7.66 -27.34 16.65
CA LEU A 11 6.28 -27.60 16.28
C LEU A 11 6.17 -27.76 14.75
N ASP A 12 5.76 -28.95 14.33
CA ASP A 12 5.47 -29.29 12.94
C ASP A 12 4.30 -28.43 12.39
N PRO A 13 4.43 -27.84 11.19
CA PRO A 13 3.28 -27.21 10.54
C PRO A 13 2.28 -28.29 10.10
N PRO A 14 0.97 -28.09 10.28
CA PRO A 14 -0.03 -29.07 9.93
C PRO A 14 0.00 -29.34 8.42
N ARG A 15 0.22 -30.61 8.06
CA ARG A 15 0.08 -31.10 6.69
C ARG A 15 -1.39 -31.01 6.30
N ASP A 16 -1.76 -30.01 5.51
CA ASP A 16 -3.08 -29.90 4.90
C ASP A 16 -3.27 -31.06 3.91
N ASN A 17 -3.82 -32.16 4.41
CA ASN A 17 -4.16 -33.35 3.64
C ASN A 17 -5.58 -33.21 3.05
N ARG A 18 -5.87 -32.06 2.42
CA ARG A 18 -7.05 -31.88 1.59
C ARG A 18 -6.86 -32.70 0.32
N ARG A 19 -7.36 -33.94 0.37
CA ARG A 19 -7.62 -34.81 -0.78
C ARG A 19 -8.33 -34.01 -1.88
N ALA A 20 -7.57 -33.54 -2.86
CA ALA A 20 -8.09 -32.93 -4.08
C ALA A 20 -8.65 -34.04 -4.99
N ILE A 21 -9.79 -34.62 -4.61
CA ILE A 21 -10.49 -35.67 -5.38
C ILE A 21 -11.20 -35.10 -6.61
N VAL A 22 -11.37 -33.79 -6.70
CA VAL A 22 -11.94 -33.13 -7.88
C VAL A 22 -10.81 -32.52 -8.69
N ARG A 23 -10.33 -33.26 -9.69
CA ARG A 23 -9.57 -32.70 -10.80
C ARG A 23 -10.51 -31.73 -11.52
N ARG A 24 -10.53 -30.47 -11.07
CA ARG A 24 -11.22 -29.40 -11.79
C ARG A 24 -10.64 -29.43 -13.21
N PRO A 25 -11.46 -29.61 -14.25
CA PRO A 25 -10.96 -29.44 -15.59
C PRO A 25 -10.50 -27.99 -15.66
N SER A 26 -9.18 -27.79 -15.68
CA SER A 26 -8.57 -26.53 -16.07
C SER A 26 -8.83 -26.40 -17.56
N PHE A 27 -10.09 -26.12 -17.93
CA PHE A 27 -10.34 -25.36 -19.15
C PHE A 27 -9.42 -24.16 -19.06
N ASP A 28 -8.67 -23.95 -20.13
CA ASP A 28 -7.52 -23.08 -20.24
C ASP A 28 -7.91 -21.63 -19.91
N ALA A 29 -8.05 -21.35 -18.61
CA ALA A 29 -8.63 -20.13 -18.09
C ALA A 29 -7.77 -18.92 -18.49
N ASP A 30 -6.49 -19.17 -18.77
CA ASP A 30 -5.53 -18.17 -19.22
C ASP A 30 -5.78 -17.75 -20.67
N THR A 31 -6.00 -18.67 -21.62
CA THR A 31 -6.31 -18.28 -23.02
C THR A 31 -7.69 -17.63 -23.15
N PHE A 32 -8.72 -18.16 -22.48
CA PHE A 32 -10.03 -17.51 -22.43
C PHE A 32 -10.00 -16.16 -21.70
N GLY A 33 -9.10 -16.01 -20.73
CA GLY A 33 -8.87 -14.77 -20.01
C GLY A 33 -8.32 -13.64 -20.86
N VAL A 34 -7.28 -13.95 -21.63
CA VAL A 34 -6.67 -12.99 -22.57
C VAL A 34 -7.68 -12.57 -23.63
N PHE A 35 -8.47 -13.52 -24.16
CA PHE A 35 -9.54 -13.22 -25.10
C PHE A 35 -10.61 -12.31 -24.48
N ALA A 36 -11.10 -12.62 -23.27
CA ALA A 36 -12.09 -11.80 -22.58
C ALA A 36 -11.56 -10.38 -22.27
N GLU A 37 -10.29 -10.24 -21.87
CA GLU A 37 -9.67 -8.94 -21.60
C GLU A 37 -9.50 -8.10 -22.87
N GLN A 38 -9.17 -8.73 -24.00
CA GLN A 38 -9.14 -8.05 -25.30
C GLN A 38 -10.55 -7.67 -25.77
N PHE A 39 -11.53 -8.56 -25.59
CA PHE A 39 -12.93 -8.32 -25.95
C PHE A 39 -13.55 -7.18 -25.12
N ALA A 40 -13.27 -7.13 -23.82
CA ALA A 40 -13.72 -6.05 -22.94
C ALA A 40 -13.14 -4.68 -23.35
N ARG A 41 -11.84 -4.63 -23.67
CA ARG A 41 -11.20 -3.41 -24.20
C ARG A 41 -11.80 -2.98 -25.54
N PHE A 42 -12.10 -3.95 -26.41
CA PHE A 42 -12.71 -3.69 -27.71
C PHE A 42 -14.14 -3.15 -27.59
N MET A 43 -14.99 -3.76 -26.73
CA MET A 43 -16.37 -3.32 -26.51
C MET A 43 -16.47 -1.95 -25.83
N GLY A 44 -15.50 -1.59 -24.99
CA GLY A 44 -15.45 -0.28 -24.31
C GLY A 44 -15.06 0.90 -25.21
N THR A 45 -14.72 0.66 -26.48
CA THR A 45 -14.25 1.70 -27.40
C THR A 45 -15.37 2.12 -28.37
N ALA A 46 -15.50 3.42 -28.65
CA ALA A 46 -16.47 3.96 -29.63
C ALA A 46 -16.35 3.33 -31.04
N THR A 47 -15.17 2.82 -31.38
CA THR A 47 -14.86 2.11 -32.62
C THR A 47 -15.75 0.88 -32.85
N PHE A 48 -16.15 0.15 -31.80
CA PHE A 48 -17.03 -1.01 -31.93
C PHE A 48 -18.40 -0.62 -32.49
N LEU A 49 -18.99 0.46 -31.95
CA LEU A 49 -20.27 0.98 -32.40
C LEU A 49 -20.21 1.42 -33.86
N VAL A 50 -19.15 2.13 -34.25
CA VAL A 50 -18.93 2.53 -35.64
C VAL A 50 -18.88 1.31 -36.57
N TYR A 51 -18.09 0.29 -36.23
CA TYR A 51 -18.01 -0.94 -37.02
C TYR A 51 -19.36 -1.64 -37.16
N MET A 52 -20.11 -1.77 -36.06
CA MET A 52 -21.44 -2.39 -36.08
C MET A 52 -22.44 -1.60 -36.92
N THR A 53 -22.45 -0.27 -36.82
CA THR A 53 -23.30 0.59 -37.65
C THR A 53 -22.94 0.46 -39.13
N VAL A 54 -21.65 0.40 -39.47
CA VAL A 54 -21.19 0.22 -40.86
C VAL A 54 -21.65 -1.14 -41.40
N ILE A 55 -21.48 -2.23 -40.63
CA ILE A 55 -21.90 -3.58 -41.07
C ILE A 55 -23.41 -3.63 -41.32
N VAL A 56 -24.22 -3.12 -40.38
CA VAL A 56 -25.68 -3.06 -40.53
C VAL A 56 -26.07 -2.17 -41.72
N GLY A 57 -25.44 -1.01 -41.87
CA GLY A 57 -25.67 -0.09 -42.98
C GLY A 57 -25.35 -0.71 -44.34
N VAL A 58 -24.20 -1.40 -44.46
CA VAL A 58 -23.80 -2.12 -45.67
C VAL A 58 -24.78 -3.24 -45.99
N TRP A 59 -25.25 -4.00 -44.99
CA TRP A 59 -26.24 -5.05 -45.20
C TRP A 59 -27.56 -4.52 -45.74
N ILE A 60 -28.08 -3.45 -45.13
CA ILE A 60 -29.32 -2.80 -45.56
C ILE A 60 -29.12 -2.23 -46.97
N LEU A 61 -28.01 -1.54 -47.24
CA LEU A 61 -27.73 -0.94 -48.53
C LEU A 61 -27.64 -2.01 -49.64
N TYR A 62 -26.93 -3.10 -49.38
CA TYR A 62 -26.82 -4.23 -50.31
C TYR A 62 -28.21 -4.80 -50.66
N ASN A 63 -29.03 -5.10 -49.66
CA ASN A 63 -30.35 -5.67 -49.89
C ASN A 63 -31.37 -4.66 -50.47
N ALA A 64 -31.16 -3.36 -50.26
CA ALA A 64 -31.99 -2.30 -50.84
C ALA A 64 -31.68 -2.04 -52.33
N VAL A 65 -30.40 -2.04 -52.70
CA VAL A 65 -29.94 -1.70 -54.06
C VAL A 65 -30.05 -2.88 -55.02
N VAL A 66 -29.89 -4.12 -54.54
CA VAL A 66 -29.98 -5.31 -55.40
C VAL A 66 -31.44 -5.57 -55.83
N PRO A 67 -31.75 -5.58 -57.14
CA PRO A 67 -33.09 -5.92 -57.63
C PRO A 67 -33.26 -7.44 -57.84
N GLY A 68 -34.50 -7.92 -57.70
CA GLY A 68 -34.90 -9.28 -58.10
C GLY A 68 -34.58 -10.40 -57.10
N THR A 69 -34.33 -11.61 -57.62
CA THR A 69 -34.09 -12.86 -56.89
C THR A 69 -32.73 -12.94 -56.19
N ALA A 70 -31.85 -11.97 -56.42
CA ALA A 70 -30.55 -11.86 -55.76
C ALA A 70 -30.61 -11.15 -54.39
N ARG A 71 -31.80 -10.69 -53.96
CA ARG A 71 -32.04 -10.16 -52.61
C ARG A 71 -31.93 -11.29 -51.60
N PHE A 72 -30.90 -11.23 -50.78
CA PHE A 72 -30.65 -12.24 -49.75
C PHE A 72 -31.62 -12.11 -48.56
N ASP A 73 -31.93 -10.87 -48.17
CA ASP A 73 -32.76 -10.54 -47.00
C ASP A 73 -33.64 -9.31 -47.31
N ALA A 74 -34.82 -9.52 -47.88
CA ALA A 74 -35.75 -8.44 -48.22
C ALA A 74 -36.43 -7.86 -46.96
N TYR A 75 -36.86 -6.59 -47.04
CA TYR A 75 -37.65 -5.96 -45.97
C TYR A 75 -38.81 -6.87 -45.56
N PRO A 76 -38.93 -7.27 -44.28
CA PRO A 76 -38.44 -6.60 -43.06
C PRO A 76 -37.06 -7.01 -42.49
N TYR A 77 -36.16 -7.63 -43.27
CA TYR A 77 -34.80 -8.04 -42.84
C TYR A 77 -34.78 -9.09 -41.71
N ILE A 78 -35.44 -10.23 -41.95
CA ILE A 78 -35.57 -11.30 -40.95
C ILE A 78 -34.22 -11.94 -40.62
N PHE A 79 -33.34 -12.13 -41.60
CA PHE A 79 -32.04 -12.75 -41.36
C PHE A 79 -31.14 -11.86 -40.51
N LEU A 80 -31.08 -10.56 -40.84
CA LEU A 80 -30.36 -9.59 -40.01
C LEU A 80 -30.87 -9.61 -38.57
N THR A 81 -32.19 -9.66 -38.38
CA THR A 81 -32.81 -9.71 -37.04
C THR A 81 -32.45 -11.01 -36.30
N LEU A 82 -32.45 -12.15 -36.98
CA LEU A 82 -32.05 -13.43 -36.39
C LEU A 82 -30.58 -13.42 -35.96
N VAL A 83 -29.69 -12.89 -36.79
CA VAL A 83 -28.26 -12.79 -36.47
C VAL A 83 -28.02 -11.84 -35.29
N LEU A 84 -28.67 -10.67 -35.27
CA LEU A 84 -28.55 -9.71 -34.16
C LEU A 84 -29.09 -10.28 -32.84
N SER A 85 -30.21 -11.01 -32.87
CA SER A 85 -30.76 -11.64 -31.66
C SER A 85 -29.86 -12.76 -31.13
N LEU A 86 -29.28 -13.58 -32.02
CA LEU A 86 -28.28 -14.58 -31.65
C LEU A 86 -27.02 -13.93 -31.07
N GLN A 87 -26.54 -12.85 -31.69
CA GLN A 87 -25.38 -12.09 -31.22
C GLN A 87 -25.60 -11.58 -29.79
N ALA A 88 -26.76 -11.00 -29.50
CA ALA A 88 -27.11 -10.54 -28.16
C ALA A 88 -27.19 -11.70 -27.15
N SER A 89 -27.75 -12.84 -27.55
CA SER A 89 -27.87 -14.02 -26.69
C SER A 89 -26.52 -14.61 -26.29
N TYR A 90 -25.56 -14.66 -27.22
CA TYR A 90 -24.21 -15.17 -26.93
C TYR A 90 -23.30 -14.14 -26.24
N ALA A 91 -23.61 -12.84 -26.36
CA ALA A 91 -22.86 -11.81 -25.64
C ALA A 91 -23.01 -11.92 -24.12
N ALA A 92 -24.22 -12.23 -23.61
CA ALA A 92 -24.48 -12.33 -22.17
C ALA A 92 -23.55 -13.32 -21.43
N PRO A 93 -23.40 -14.60 -21.83
CA PRO A 93 -22.49 -15.53 -21.17
C PRO A 93 -21.02 -15.11 -21.29
N LEU A 94 -20.60 -14.55 -22.42
CA LEU A 94 -19.23 -14.03 -22.58
C LEU A 94 -18.95 -12.87 -21.62
N ILE A 95 -19.90 -11.94 -21.49
CA ILE A 95 -19.81 -10.81 -20.56
C ILE A 95 -19.75 -11.33 -19.12
N LEU A 96 -20.56 -12.32 -18.74
CA LEU A 96 -20.53 -12.92 -17.40
C LEU A 96 -19.17 -13.55 -17.09
N LEU A 97 -18.51 -14.19 -18.07
CA LEU A 97 -17.17 -14.73 -17.87
C LEU A 97 -16.12 -13.61 -17.69
N ALA A 98 -16.20 -12.54 -18.47
CA ALA A 98 -15.32 -11.38 -18.31
C ALA A 98 -15.53 -10.70 -16.94
N GLN A 99 -16.78 -10.54 -16.52
CA GLN A 99 -17.15 -9.97 -15.22
C GLN A 99 -16.66 -10.83 -14.06
N ASN A 100 -16.85 -12.15 -14.10
CA ASN A 100 -16.33 -13.05 -13.08
C ASN A 100 -14.82 -12.89 -12.88
N ARG A 101 -14.05 -12.71 -13.96
CA ARG A 101 -12.60 -12.47 -13.84
C ARG A 101 -12.27 -11.11 -13.24
N GLN A 102 -12.99 -10.06 -13.62
CA GLN A 102 -12.81 -8.73 -13.04
C GLN A 102 -13.11 -8.76 -11.54
N GLU A 103 -14.22 -9.38 -11.13
CA GLU A 103 -14.58 -9.52 -9.72
C GLU A 103 -13.55 -10.31 -8.91
N GLN A 104 -12.93 -11.36 -9.48
CA GLN A 104 -11.85 -12.06 -8.78
C GLN A 104 -10.63 -11.17 -8.56
N ARG A 105 -10.23 -10.36 -9.56
CA ARG A 105 -9.13 -9.40 -9.40
C ARG A 105 -9.48 -8.34 -8.35
N ASP A 106 -10.69 -7.79 -8.42
CA ASP A 106 -11.16 -6.77 -7.49
C ASP A 106 -11.21 -7.29 -6.05
N LYS A 107 -11.59 -8.57 -5.85
CA LYS A 107 -11.53 -9.23 -4.53
C LYS A 107 -10.10 -9.31 -3.99
N VAL A 108 -9.13 -9.72 -4.80
CA VAL A 108 -7.72 -9.82 -4.38
C VAL A 108 -7.17 -8.44 -4.01
N ILE A 109 -7.46 -7.42 -4.82
CA ILE A 109 -7.06 -6.04 -4.56
C ILE A 109 -7.68 -5.56 -3.23
N ALA A 110 -8.97 -5.82 -3.01
CA ALA A 110 -9.65 -5.43 -1.78
C ALA A 110 -9.09 -6.16 -0.53
N GLU A 111 -8.70 -7.42 -0.65
CA GLU A 111 -8.04 -8.15 0.45
C GLU A 111 -6.65 -7.58 0.77
N GLN A 112 -5.86 -7.27 -0.26
CA GLN A 112 -4.56 -6.64 -0.09
C GLN A 112 -4.67 -5.25 0.54
N ASP A 113 -5.64 -4.45 0.10
CA ASP A 113 -5.91 -3.12 0.65
C ASP A 113 -6.30 -3.20 2.13
N ARG A 114 -7.17 -4.15 2.51
CA ARG A 114 -7.49 -4.41 3.93
C ARG A 114 -6.26 -4.77 4.75
N GLN A 115 -5.39 -5.64 4.23
CA GLN A 115 -4.15 -6.01 4.93
C GLN A 115 -3.19 -4.83 5.06
N ALA A 116 -3.03 -4.02 4.01
CA ALA A 116 -2.21 -2.83 4.03
C ALA A 116 -2.74 -1.81 5.05
N ASN A 117 -4.06 -1.59 5.08
CA ASN A 117 -4.68 -0.66 6.03
C ASN A 117 -4.55 -1.15 7.48
N ALA A 118 -4.68 -2.46 7.73
CA ALA A 118 -4.45 -3.04 9.04
C ALA A 118 -2.99 -2.86 9.51
N ARG A 119 -2.01 -3.03 8.62
CA ARG A 119 -0.59 -2.75 8.92
C ARG A 119 -0.36 -1.27 9.19
N ALA A 120 -0.90 -0.38 8.36
CA ALA A 120 -0.79 1.06 8.55
C ALA A 120 -1.37 1.52 9.89
N HIS A 121 -2.51 0.96 10.30
CA HIS A 121 -3.07 1.21 11.64
C HIS A 121 -2.13 0.76 12.76
N ALA A 122 -1.54 -0.44 12.66
CA ALA A 122 -0.58 -0.94 13.65
C ALA A 122 0.70 -0.09 13.71
N ASP A 123 1.22 0.34 12.56
CA ASP A 123 2.40 1.20 12.47
C ASP A 123 2.12 2.58 13.08
N MET A 124 0.94 3.15 12.83
CA MET A 124 0.52 4.39 13.48
C MET A 124 0.41 4.25 14.99
N GLU A 125 -0.16 3.15 15.50
CA GLU A 125 -0.20 2.88 16.94
C GLU A 125 1.20 2.73 17.54
N PHE A 126 2.11 2.04 16.84
CA PHE A 126 3.49 1.88 17.27
C PHE A 126 4.20 3.24 17.33
N LEU A 127 4.12 4.03 16.25
CA LEU A 127 4.68 5.37 16.21
C LEU A 127 4.08 6.29 17.28
N ALA A 128 2.78 6.20 17.54
CA ALA A 128 2.13 6.98 18.60
C ALA A 128 2.67 6.61 19.99
N ARG A 129 2.87 5.31 20.27
CA ARG A 129 3.50 4.84 21.52
C ARG A 129 4.95 5.29 21.63
N GLU A 130 5.71 5.23 20.54
CA GLU A 130 7.11 5.66 20.50
C GLU A 130 7.26 7.18 20.67
N VAL A 131 6.35 7.96 20.08
CA VAL A 131 6.31 9.42 20.30
C VAL A 131 5.92 9.74 21.74
N ALA A 132 5.01 8.97 22.34
CA ALA A 132 4.63 9.15 23.75
C ALA A 132 5.80 8.81 24.69
N SER A 133 6.52 7.71 24.45
CA SER A 133 7.70 7.33 25.24
C SER A 133 8.83 8.35 25.09
N LEU A 134 9.11 8.81 23.86
CA LEU A 134 10.06 9.87 23.59
C LEU A 134 9.69 11.17 24.31
N ARG A 135 8.41 11.55 24.29
CA ARG A 135 7.92 12.73 25.00
C ARG A 135 8.09 12.62 26.52
N MET A 136 7.86 11.44 27.11
CA MET A 136 8.08 11.21 28.54
C MET A 136 9.57 11.31 28.89
N ALA A 137 10.44 10.63 28.12
CA ALA A 137 11.89 10.67 28.33
C ALA A 137 12.46 12.10 28.19
N LEU A 138 12.03 12.84 27.17
CA LEU A 138 12.40 14.26 27.01
C LEU A 138 11.79 15.14 28.11
N GLY A 139 10.58 14.84 28.57
CA GLY A 139 9.93 15.55 29.67
C GLY A 139 10.71 15.44 30.99
N GLU A 140 11.28 14.27 31.28
CA GLU A 140 12.13 14.05 32.46
C GLU A 140 13.45 14.83 32.36
N VAL A 141 14.12 14.80 31.20
CA VAL A 141 15.44 15.44 30.99
C VAL A 141 15.33 16.96 30.79
N ALA A 142 14.20 17.46 30.28
CA ALA A 142 13.97 18.88 30.00
C ALA A 142 13.12 19.57 31.07
N THR A 143 13.10 19.07 32.31
CA THR A 143 12.44 19.82 33.37
C THR A 143 13.21 21.13 33.57
N ARG A 144 12.54 22.28 33.40
CA ARG A 144 13.12 23.63 33.60
C ARG A 144 13.96 23.73 34.86
N ASP A 145 13.53 23.03 35.91
CA ASP A 145 14.19 23.03 37.20
C ASP A 145 15.49 22.21 37.23
N TYR A 146 15.62 21.15 36.43
CA TYR A 146 16.89 20.43 36.25
C TYR A 146 17.91 21.29 35.46
N VAL A 147 17.47 21.89 34.35
CA VAL A 147 18.33 22.81 33.58
C VAL A 147 18.74 24.01 34.43
N ARG A 148 17.80 24.54 35.24
CA ARG A 148 18.07 25.64 36.17
C ARG A 148 18.98 25.24 37.32
N SER A 149 18.81 24.04 37.90
CA SER A 149 19.69 23.57 38.96
C SER A 149 21.09 23.37 38.43
N GLU A 150 21.25 22.82 37.24
CA GLU A 150 22.56 22.58 36.66
C GLU A 150 23.26 23.86 36.23
N LEU A 151 22.53 24.82 35.67
CA LEU A 151 23.05 26.17 35.46
C LEU A 151 23.50 26.82 36.77
N ARG A 152 22.75 26.66 37.87
CA ARG A 152 23.13 27.20 39.18
C ARG A 152 24.35 26.51 39.76
N THR A 153 24.44 25.18 39.66
CA THR A 153 25.59 24.40 40.11
C THR A 153 26.84 24.84 39.36
N LEU A 154 26.78 24.95 38.03
CA LEU A 154 27.89 25.41 37.20
C LEU A 154 28.29 26.87 37.51
N LEU A 155 27.32 27.76 37.72
CA LEU A 155 27.60 29.15 38.12
C LEU A 155 28.28 29.23 39.49
N ALA A 156 27.80 28.46 40.47
CA ALA A 156 28.40 28.40 41.80
C ALA A 156 29.84 27.89 41.76
N GLU A 157 30.12 26.88 40.91
CA GLU A 157 31.47 26.37 40.72
C GLU A 157 32.41 27.42 40.11
N LEU A 158 31.92 28.24 39.18
CA LEU A 158 32.69 29.33 38.58
C LEU A 158 32.96 30.46 39.59
N ASP A 159 31.96 30.87 40.37
CA ASP A 159 32.13 31.88 41.42
C ASP A 159 33.16 31.42 42.47
N GLU A 160 33.10 30.15 42.88
CA GLU A 160 34.06 29.64 43.85
C GLU A 160 35.49 29.60 43.29
N ARG A 161 35.65 29.32 41.99
CA ARG A 161 36.96 29.42 41.33
C ARG A 161 37.44 30.88 41.26
N ALA A 162 36.55 31.83 41.00
CA ALA A 162 36.89 33.26 41.01
C ALA A 162 37.30 33.73 42.41
N ASP A 163 36.56 33.35 43.45
CA ASP A 163 36.89 33.65 44.84
C ASP A 163 38.23 33.06 45.28
N ARG A 164 38.53 31.82 44.88
CA ARG A 164 39.84 31.20 45.16
C ARG A 164 40.97 31.94 44.45
N ALA A 165 40.76 32.37 43.21
CA ALA A 165 41.73 33.18 42.48
C ALA A 165 41.96 34.52 43.19
N ASP A 166 40.89 35.21 43.60
CA ASP A 166 40.95 36.48 44.35
C ASP A 166 41.66 36.34 45.71
N ARG A 167 41.42 35.25 46.45
CA ARG A 167 42.10 35.00 47.72
C ARG A 167 43.58 34.70 47.53
N ALA A 168 43.93 33.94 46.50
CA ALA A 168 45.33 33.71 46.14
C ALA A 168 46.02 35.03 45.80
N ASP A 169 45.37 35.89 45.02
CA ASP A 169 45.88 37.21 44.62
C ASP A 169 46.07 38.15 45.83
N ARG A 170 45.17 38.11 46.82
CA ARG A 170 45.29 38.88 48.07
C ARG A 170 46.40 38.36 48.98
N ALA A 171 46.55 37.04 49.09
CA ALA A 171 47.65 36.46 49.85
C ALA A 171 49.01 36.85 49.25
N ASP A 172 49.12 36.83 47.92
CA ASP A 172 50.31 37.27 47.19
C ASP A 172 50.62 38.77 47.39
N ARG A 173 49.58 39.62 47.53
CA ARG A 173 49.76 41.05 47.82
C ARG A 173 50.13 41.33 49.28
N ALA A 174 49.58 40.57 50.23
CA ALA A 174 49.89 40.71 51.65
C ALA A 174 51.34 40.31 51.93
N ASP A 175 51.82 39.23 51.31
CA ASP A 175 53.22 38.78 51.38
C ASP A 175 54.17 39.85 50.79
N ARG A 176 53.76 40.53 49.71
CA ARG A 176 54.53 41.65 49.15
C ARG A 176 54.53 42.91 50.03
N SER A 177 53.49 43.17 50.82
CA SER A 177 53.44 44.34 51.72
C SER A 177 54.19 44.13 53.04
N ASP A 178 54.20 42.90 53.58
CA ASP A 178 54.94 42.57 54.81
C ASP A 178 56.46 42.55 54.58
N GLY A 179 56.89 42.36 53.32
CA GLY A 179 58.28 42.47 52.91
C GLY A 179 58.82 43.90 52.74
N ASP A 180 57.98 44.94 52.75
CA ASP A 180 58.38 46.34 52.48
C ASP A 180 58.57 47.19 53.76
N ASP A 181 57.93 46.83 54.88
CA ASP A 181 58.00 47.58 56.16
C ASP A 181 59.23 47.22 57.04
N GLY A 182 60.16 46.43 56.49
CA GLY A 182 61.31 45.87 57.19
C GLY A 182 62.67 46.52 56.87
N ARG A 183 62.73 47.77 56.39
CA ARG A 183 64.00 48.46 56.05
C ARG A 183 64.21 49.78 56.78
#